data_AF-A0A8S8XMQ6-F1
#
_entry.id   AF-A0A8S8XMQ6-F1
#
_cell.length_a   1.000
_cell.length_b   1.000
_cell.length_c   1.000
_cell.angle_alpha   90.00
_cell.angle_beta   90.00
_cell.angle_gamma   90.00
#
_symmetry.space_group_name_H-M   'P 1'
#
loop_
_entity.id
_entity.type
_entity.pdbx_description
1 polymer ?
#
loop_
_entity_poly.entity_id
_entity_poly.type
_entity_poly.pdbx_seq_one_letter_code
_entity_poly.pdbx_strand_id
1 'polypeptide(L)'
;MHPTAKANLAILGVDSANELASIMCAAGLAQNLGALRALATNGIQAGHMKLHARNMAVSAGAVGEEVEVVASRLQAHNGPKTQTTVKNILDELRSE
;
A
#
# COMPACT_ATOMS: atom_id res chain seq x y z
N MET A 1 13.66 -31.35 -22.08
CA MET A 1 13.80 -31.16 -20.61
C MET A 1 14.36 -29.77 -20.37
N HIS A 2 13.70 -28.91 -19.57
CA HIS A 2 14.16 -27.54 -19.30
C HIS A 2 15.25 -27.53 -18.21
N PRO A 3 16.49 -27.06 -18.47
CA PRO A 3 17.59 -27.11 -17.51
C PRO A 3 17.27 -26.42 -16.18
N THR A 4 16.59 -25.27 -16.21
CA THR A 4 16.20 -24.52 -15.01
C THR A 4 15.23 -25.30 -14.11
N ALA A 5 14.29 -26.06 -14.69
CA ALA A 5 13.36 -26.86 -13.90
C ALA A 5 14.09 -27.98 -13.14
N LYS A 6 15.08 -28.61 -13.78
CA LYS A 6 15.93 -29.63 -13.14
C LYS A 6 16.78 -29.03 -12.02
N ALA A 7 17.37 -27.86 -12.24
CA ALA A 7 18.14 -27.15 -11.22
C ALA A 7 17.27 -26.78 -10.01
N ASN A 8 16.05 -26.28 -10.23
CA ASN A 8 15.14 -25.91 -9.16
C ASN A 8 14.68 -27.12 -8.32
N LEU A 9 14.42 -28.28 -8.95
CA LEU A 9 14.10 -29.51 -8.21
C LEU A 9 15.30 -29.99 -7.38
N ALA A 10 16.52 -29.88 -7.91
CA ALA A 10 17.74 -30.21 -7.17
C ALA A 10 17.98 -29.28 -5.98
N ILE A 11 17.66 -27.98 -6.10
CA ILE A 11 17.70 -27.02 -4.99
C ILE A 11 16.65 -27.36 -3.93
N LEU A 12 15.44 -27.73 -4.35
CA LEU A 12 14.35 -28.11 -3.44
C LEU A 12 14.62 -29.43 -2.71
N GLY A 13 15.41 -30.33 -3.30
CA GLY A 13 15.80 -31.60 -2.68
C GLY A 13 14.65 -32.58 -2.48
N VAL A 14 13.62 -32.52 -3.32
CA VAL A 14 12.43 -33.37 -3.22
C VAL A 14 12.63 -34.73 -3.87
N ASP A 15 12.17 -35.79 -3.20
CA ASP A 15 12.30 -37.17 -3.66
C ASP A 15 11.03 -37.67 -4.38
N SER A 16 9.92 -36.95 -4.27
CA SER A 16 8.65 -37.34 -4.88
C SER A 16 7.78 -36.18 -5.34
N ALA A 17 6.86 -36.47 -6.27
CA ALA A 17 5.84 -35.52 -6.70
C ALA A 17 4.91 -35.09 -5.55
N ASN A 18 4.64 -35.98 -4.60
CA ASN A 18 3.81 -35.66 -3.43
C ASN A 18 4.51 -34.65 -2.51
N GLU A 19 5.81 -34.80 -2.30
CA GLU A 19 6.60 -33.86 -1.50
C GLU A 19 6.64 -32.47 -2.16
N LEU A 20 6.86 -32.43 -3.48
CA LEU A 20 6.77 -31.18 -4.25
C LEU A 20 5.39 -30.53 -4.10
N ALA A 21 4.30 -31.30 -4.19
CA ALA A 21 2.94 -30.79 -4.04
C ALA A 21 2.70 -30.21 -2.63
N SER A 22 3.21 -30.86 -1.59
CA SER A 22 3.13 -30.36 -0.21
C SER A 22 3.88 -29.04 -0.03
N ILE A 23 5.10 -28.91 -0.58
CA ILE A 23 5.87 -27.66 -0.55
C ILE A 23 5.11 -26.54 -1.28
N MET A 24 4.57 -26.83 -2.46
CA MET A 24 3.79 -25.85 -3.23
C MET A 24 2.54 -25.38 -2.45
N CYS A 25 1.83 -26.30 -1.79
CA CYS A 25 0.68 -25.95 -0.95
C CYS A 25 1.10 -25.04 0.21
N ALA A 26 2.17 -25.39 0.92
CA ALA A 26 2.69 -24.58 2.02
C ALA A 26 3.14 -23.18 1.55
N ALA A 27 3.84 -23.09 0.41
CA ALA A 27 4.23 -21.82 -0.20
C ALA A 27 3.02 -20.95 -0.57
N GLY A 28 1.97 -21.57 -1.14
CA GLY A 28 0.71 -20.88 -1.45
C GLY A 28 0.00 -20.35 -0.19
N LEU A 29 -0.04 -21.13 0.89
CA LEU A 29 -0.60 -20.69 2.17
C LEU A 29 0.21 -19.55 2.79
N ALA A 30 1.53 -19.62 2.75
CA ALA A 30 2.41 -18.56 3.23
C ALA A 30 2.21 -17.26 2.42
N GLN A 31 2.07 -17.37 1.09
CA GLN A 31 1.76 -16.25 0.22
C GLN A 31 0.39 -15.63 0.55
N ASN A 32 -0.64 -16.46 0.74
CA ASN A 32 -1.98 -15.98 1.12
C ASN A 32 -1.96 -15.24 2.47
N LEU A 33 -1.29 -15.81 3.48
CA LEU A 33 -1.13 -15.17 4.79
C LEU A 33 -0.38 -13.83 4.67
N GLY A 34 0.69 -13.79 3.88
CA GLY A 34 1.45 -12.57 3.60
C GLY A 34 0.58 -11.48 2.96
N ALA A 35 -0.25 -11.85 1.98
CA ALA A 35 -1.17 -10.93 1.32
C ALA A 35 -2.25 -10.40 2.27
N LEU A 36 -2.89 -11.28 3.05
CA LEU A 36 -3.88 -10.88 4.05
C LEU A 36 -3.27 -9.96 5.11
N ARG A 37 -2.06 -10.29 5.60
CA ARG A 37 -1.34 -9.44 6.55
C ARG A 37 -1.03 -8.08 5.95
N ALA A 38 -0.55 -8.03 4.71
CA ALA A 38 -0.30 -6.77 4.03
C ALA A 38 -1.58 -5.90 3.96
N LEU A 39 -2.71 -6.48 3.55
CA LEU A 39 -4.00 -5.78 3.48
C LEU A 39 -4.53 -5.35 4.86
N ALA A 40 -4.33 -6.16 5.90
CA ALA A 40 -4.81 -5.90 7.24
C ALA A 40 -3.87 -4.99 8.07
N THR A 41 -2.65 -4.74 7.62
CA THR A 41 -1.70 -3.88 8.35
C THR A 41 -1.91 -2.40 8.07
N ASN A 42 -1.76 -1.60 9.12
CA ASN A 42 -1.86 -0.14 9.04
C ASN A 42 -0.80 0.50 8.15
N GLY A 43 0.34 -0.15 7.89
CA GLY A 43 1.44 0.45 7.12
C GLY A 43 1.05 0.79 5.68
N ILE A 44 0.40 -0.15 4.97
CA ILE A 44 -0.07 0.08 3.60
C ILE A 44 -1.19 1.12 3.59
N GLN A 45 -2.13 1.01 4.52
CA GLN A 45 -3.25 1.95 4.62
C GLN A 45 -2.78 3.37 4.97
N ALA A 46 -1.83 3.53 5.88
CA ALA A 46 -1.26 4.82 6.24
C ALA A 46 -0.51 5.47 5.06
N GLY A 47 0.27 4.68 4.32
CA GLY A 47 0.92 5.15 3.09
C GLY A 47 -0.09 5.58 2.03
N HIS A 48 -1.14 4.77 1.82
CA HIS A 48 -2.21 5.08 0.88
C HIS A 48 -2.99 6.34 1.28
N MET A 49 -3.31 6.52 2.56
CA MET A 49 -3.99 7.71 3.07
C MET A 49 -3.14 8.98 2.98
N LYS A 50 -1.83 8.87 3.21
CA LYS A 50 -0.90 10.00 3.01
C LYS A 50 -0.88 10.45 1.54
N LEU A 51 -0.79 9.49 0.60
CA LEU A 51 -0.83 9.79 -0.82
C LEU A 51 -2.22 10.35 -1.23
N HIS A 52 -3.29 9.77 -0.70
CA HIS A 52 -4.66 10.23 -0.96
C HIS A 52 -4.86 11.68 -0.52
N ALA A 53 -4.40 12.05 0.68
CA ALA A 53 -4.47 13.43 1.17
C ALA A 53 -3.72 14.42 0.27
N ARG A 54 -2.52 14.06 -0.21
CA ARG A 54 -1.77 14.87 -1.19
C ARG A 54 -2.53 15.01 -2.50
N ASN A 55 -3.11 13.92 -3.02
CA ASN A 55 -3.88 13.95 -4.26
C ASN A 55 -5.15 14.81 -4.14
N MET A 56 -5.80 14.79 -2.97
CA MET A 56 -6.94 15.68 -2.70
C MET A 56 -6.51 17.15 -2.66
N ALA A 57 -5.36 17.46 -2.05
CA ALA A 57 -4.80 18.81 -2.00
C ALA A 57 -4.47 19.33 -3.42
N VAL A 58 -3.79 18.51 -4.23
CA VAL A 58 -3.51 18.83 -5.64
C VAL A 58 -4.81 19.05 -6.42
N SER A 59 -5.80 18.17 -6.25
CA SER A 59 -7.12 18.30 -6.90
C SER A 59 -7.89 19.56 -6.45
N ALA A 60 -7.63 20.06 -5.24
CA ALA A 60 -8.19 21.33 -4.76
C ALA A 60 -7.46 22.56 -5.32
N GLY A 61 -6.33 22.38 -6.00
CA GLY A 61 -5.52 23.46 -6.57
C GLY A 61 -4.35 23.92 -5.70
N ALA A 62 -3.92 23.12 -4.72
CA ALA A 62 -2.68 23.37 -3.98
C ALA A 62 -1.46 23.12 -4.87
N VAL A 63 -0.45 24.00 -4.78
CA VAL A 63 0.79 23.91 -5.58
C VAL A 63 2.04 24.01 -4.70
N GLY A 64 3.15 23.42 -5.16
CA GLY A 64 4.43 23.50 -4.45
C GLY A 64 4.33 23.02 -3.00
N GLU A 65 4.75 23.87 -2.05
CA GLU A 65 4.74 23.57 -0.62
C GLU A 65 3.34 23.49 -0.02
N GLU A 66 2.33 24.14 -0.62
CA GLU A 66 0.95 24.12 -0.14
C GLU A 66 0.41 22.68 -0.05
N VAL A 67 0.84 21.80 -0.98
CA VAL A 67 0.38 20.40 -1.04
C VAL A 67 0.67 19.66 0.25
N GLU A 68 1.88 19.80 0.81
CA GLU A 68 2.25 19.10 2.04
C GLU A 68 1.61 19.73 3.27
N VAL A 69 1.48 21.06 3.29
CA VAL A 69 0.84 21.77 4.40
C VAL A 69 -0.63 21.39 4.49
N VAL A 70 -1.36 21.44 3.37
CA VAL A 70 -2.77 21.05 3.29
C VAL A 70 -2.96 19.57 3.61
N ALA A 71 -2.14 18.67 3.05
CA ALA A 71 -2.24 17.24 3.34
C ALA A 71 -1.99 16.92 4.83
N SER A 72 -1.07 17.64 5.48
CA SER A 72 -0.77 17.49 6.90
C SER A 72 -1.91 18.03 7.78
N ARG A 73 -2.44 19.22 7.47
CA ARG A 73 -3.61 19.78 8.16
C ARG A 73 -4.84 18.88 8.00
N LEU A 74 -5.08 18.31 6.81
CA LEU A 74 -6.17 17.36 6.58
C LEU A 74 -6.01 16.07 7.41
N GLN A 75 -4.80 15.55 7.53
CA GLN A 75 -4.52 14.36 8.35
C GLN A 75 -4.82 14.62 9.83
N ALA A 76 -4.40 15.77 10.35
CA ALA A 76 -4.66 16.21 11.72
C ALA A 76 -6.12 16.64 11.96
N HIS A 77 -6.88 16.95 10.91
CA HIS A 77 -8.28 17.36 11.02
C HIS A 77 -9.15 16.26 11.61
N ASN A 78 -9.87 16.62 12.68
CA ASN A 78 -10.80 15.75 13.38
C ASN A 78 -12.19 15.90 12.74
N GLY A 79 -12.58 14.92 11.92
CA GLY A 79 -13.84 14.95 11.17
C GLY A 79 -13.74 14.32 9.79
N PRO A 80 -14.81 14.39 8.99
CA PRO A 80 -14.83 13.88 7.62
C PRO A 80 -13.77 14.57 6.73
N LYS A 81 -12.86 13.78 6.16
CA LYS A 81 -11.83 14.23 5.22
C LYS A 81 -12.42 14.28 3.81
N THR A 82 -13.20 15.32 3.52
CA THR A 82 -13.90 15.50 2.23
C THR A 82 -13.19 16.50 1.32
N GLN A 83 -13.51 16.51 0.02
CA GLN A 83 -12.95 17.48 -0.92
C GLN A 83 -13.32 18.93 -0.53
N THR A 84 -14.50 19.15 0.05
CA THR A 84 -14.91 20.44 0.60
C THR A 84 -14.00 20.86 1.76
N THR A 85 -13.71 19.94 2.68
CA THR A 85 -12.80 20.19 3.81
C THR A 85 -11.41 20.60 3.31
N VAL A 86 -10.89 19.92 2.29
CA VAL A 86 -9.57 20.24 1.70
C VAL A 86 -9.56 21.63 1.08
N LYS A 87 -10.62 22.00 0.36
CA LYS A 87 -10.74 23.33 -0.23
C LYS A 87 -10.75 24.42 0.85
N ASN A 88 -11.52 24.22 1.92
CA ASN A 88 -11.57 25.17 3.03
C ASN A 88 -10.20 25.33 3.70
N ILE A 89 -9.48 24.22 3.94
CA ILE A 89 -8.12 24.25 4.51
C ILE A 89 -7.16 25.03 3.60
N LEU A 90 -7.28 24.87 2.27
CA LEU A 90 -6.45 25.60 1.31
C LEU A 90 -6.78 27.10 1.29
N ASP A 91 -8.06 27.45 1.33
CA ASP A 91 -8.51 28.85 1.36
C ASP A 91 -8.08 29.55 2.67
N GLU A 92 -8.17 28.85 3.80
CA GLU A 92 -7.63 29.31 5.10
C GLU A 92 -6.12 29.53 5.04
N LEU A 93 -5.35 28.56 4.51
CA LEU A 93 -3.89 28.67 4.37
C LEU A 93 -3.45 29.86 3.53
N ARG A 94 -4.22 30.24 2.51
CA ARG A 94 -3.93 31.39 1.64
C ARG A 94 -4.40 32.73 2.19
N SER A 95 -5.24 32.70 3.23
CA SER A 95 -5.75 33.91 3.91
C SER A 95 -4.94 34.25 5.17
N GLU A 96 -4.00 33.39 5.57
CA GLU A 96 -2.96 33.62 6.58
C GLU A 96 -1.84 34.53 6.03
#